data_AF-A0AAI9C200-F1
#
_entry.id   AF-A0AAI9C200-F1
#
_cell.length_a   1.000
_cell.length_b   1.000
_cell.length_c   1.000
_cell.angle_alpha   90.00
_cell.angle_beta   90.00
_cell.angle_gamma   90.00
#
_symmetry.space_group_name_H-M   'P 1'
#
loop_
_entity.id
_entity.type
_entity.pdbx_description
1 polymer ?
#
loop_
_entity_poly.entity_id
_entity_poly.type
_entity_poly.pdbx_seq_one_letter_code
_entity_poly.pdbx_strand_id
1 'polypeptide(L)'
;MGEPIDHREIGRQLASLEGVNLASASLRTCRLWEARGLALMALARGDRAEAEKLMRQFKPLISPCGGCGETDPDKRCIGCLHDFG
;
A
#
# COMPACT_ATOMS: atom_id res chain seq x y z
N MET A 1 27.90 9.51 -12.09
CA MET A 1 26.76 10.29 -11.58
C MET A 1 25.54 9.41 -11.77
N GLY A 2 24.86 9.00 -10.69
CA GLY A 2 23.72 8.08 -10.79
C GLY A 2 22.52 8.80 -11.38
N GLU A 3 21.87 8.19 -12.37
CA GLU A 3 20.58 8.66 -12.89
C GLU A 3 19.58 8.78 -11.72
N PRO A 4 18.71 9.81 -11.71
CA PRO A 4 17.67 9.92 -10.71
C PRO A 4 16.81 8.66 -10.78
N ILE A 5 16.81 7.87 -9.71
CA ILE A 5 16.07 6.61 -9.67
C ILE A 5 14.58 6.95 -9.87
N ASP A 6 14.01 6.49 -10.99
CA ASP A 6 12.63 6.75 -11.33
C ASP A 6 11.70 5.93 -10.43
N HIS A 7 10.91 6.61 -9.61
CA HIS A 7 10.00 5.95 -8.68
C HIS A 7 8.95 5.07 -9.38
N ARG A 8 8.59 5.38 -10.63
CA ARG A 8 7.65 4.56 -11.41
C ARG A 8 8.28 3.24 -11.81
N GLU A 9 9.56 3.25 -12.21
CA GLU A 9 10.30 2.03 -12.49
C GLU A 9 10.44 1.15 -11.25
N ILE A 10 10.80 1.72 -10.09
CA ILE A 10 10.79 0.98 -8.82
C ILE A 10 9.41 0.35 -8.57
N GLY A 11 8.35 1.14 -8.74
CA GLY A 11 6.98 0.66 -8.57
C GLY A 11 6.63 -0.52 -9.51
N ARG A 12 7.07 -0.46 -10.77
CA ARG A 12 6.89 -1.55 -11.74
C ARG A 12 7.66 -2.81 -11.35
N GLN A 13 8.90 -2.67 -10.90
CA GLN A 13 9.72 -3.80 -10.45
C GLN A 13 9.10 -4.47 -9.23
N LEU A 14 8.68 -3.68 -8.24
CA LEU A 14 7.97 -4.19 -7.06
C LEU A 14 6.69 -4.92 -7.45
N ALA A 15 5.90 -4.38 -8.39
CA ALA A 15 4.68 -5.03 -8.87
C ALA A 15 4.99 -6.37 -9.55
N SER A 16 6.04 -6.41 -10.38
CA SER A 16 6.48 -7.62 -11.09
C SER A 16 6.94 -8.71 -10.13
N LEU A 17 7.72 -8.36 -9.10
CA LEU A 17 8.17 -9.29 -8.05
C LEU A 17 6.99 -9.95 -7.32
N GLU A 18 5.89 -9.21 -7.19
CA GLU A 18 4.66 -9.64 -6.51
C GLU A 18 3.63 -10.23 -7.49
N GLY A 19 4.01 -10.45 -8.76
CA GLY A 19 3.16 -11.05 -9.79
C GLY A 19 2.02 -10.15 -10.30
N VAL A 20 2.05 -8.85 -10.02
CA VAL A 20 1.01 -7.92 -10.46
C VAL A 20 1.30 -7.37 -11.85
N ASN A 21 0.46 -7.72 -12.81
CA ASN A 21 0.51 -7.14 -14.15
C ASN A 21 -0.13 -5.74 -14.19
N LEU A 22 0.71 -4.71 -14.21
CA LEU A 22 0.27 -3.31 -14.27
C LEU A 22 -0.39 -2.91 -15.60
N ALA A 23 -0.14 -3.63 -16.70
CA ALA A 23 -0.77 -3.33 -17.99
C ALA A 23 -2.28 -3.63 -17.99
N SER A 24 -2.70 -4.60 -17.16
CA SER A 24 -4.11 -4.98 -17.00
C SER A 24 -4.70 -4.56 -15.65
N ALA A 25 -3.92 -3.89 -14.79
CA ALA A 25 -4.35 -3.52 -13.46
C ALA A 25 -5.27 -2.29 -13.47
N SER A 26 -6.06 -2.14 -12.41
CA SER A 26 -6.86 -0.93 -12.21
C SER A 26 -5.97 0.31 -12.03
N LEU A 27 -6.48 1.50 -12.37
CA LEU A 27 -5.76 2.76 -12.13
C LEU A 27 -5.38 2.94 -10.66
N ARG A 28 -6.23 2.47 -9.72
CA ARG A 28 -5.94 2.49 -8.28
C ARG A 28 -4.75 1.59 -7.94
N THR A 29 -4.69 0.41 -8.53
CA THR A 29 -3.56 -0.52 -8.38
C THR A 29 -2.29 0.09 -8.95
N CYS A 30 -2.32 0.68 -10.16
CA CYS A 30 -1.14 1.35 -10.72
C CYS A 30 -0.62 2.47 -9.82
N ARG A 31 -1.51 3.33 -9.30
CA ARG A 31 -1.16 4.40 -8.36
C ARG A 31 -0.59 3.88 -7.04
N LEU A 32 -1.10 2.75 -6.54
CA LEU A 32 -0.55 2.08 -5.35
C LEU A 32 0.91 1.69 -5.58
N TRP A 33 1.22 1.08 -6.73
CA TRP A 33 2.59 0.64 -7.03
C TRP A 33 3.55 1.80 -7.28
N GLU A 34 3.09 2.87 -7.94
CA GLU A 34 3.89 4.11 -8.04
C GLU A 34 4.18 4.72 -6.66
N ALA A 35 3.20 4.73 -5.75
CA ALA A 35 3.37 5.21 -4.39
C ALA A 35 4.31 4.32 -3.56
N ARG A 36 4.29 3.00 -3.78
CA ARG A 36 5.28 2.08 -3.18
C ARG A 36 6.70 2.41 -3.61
N GLY A 37 6.90 2.75 -4.88
CA GLY A 37 8.20 3.22 -5.39
C GLY A 37 8.68 4.50 -4.69
N LEU A 38 7.81 5.50 -4.56
CA LEU A 38 8.10 6.74 -3.82
C LEU A 38 8.41 6.47 -2.34
N ALA A 39 7.63 5.59 -1.70
CA ALA A 39 7.82 5.21 -0.32
C ALA A 39 9.15 4.50 -0.11
N LEU A 40 9.56 3.61 -1.02
CA LEU A 40 10.85 2.94 -0.95
C LEU A 40 12.01 3.93 -1.09
N MET A 41 11.91 4.92 -1.97
CA MET A 41 12.90 5.99 -2.08
C MET A 41 12.98 6.84 -0.80
N ALA A 42 11.85 7.12 -0.16
CA ALA A 42 11.83 7.83 1.13
C ALA A 42 12.50 7.00 2.23
N LEU A 43 12.22 5.70 2.31
CA LEU A 43 12.87 4.78 3.23
C LEU A 43 14.39 4.70 2.98
N ALA A 44 14.83 4.66 1.73
CA ALA A 44 16.25 4.66 1.37
C ALA A 44 16.99 5.94 1.82
N ARG A 45 16.28 7.06 1.96
CA ARG A 45 16.79 8.31 2.54
C ARG A 45 16.69 8.38 4.07
N GLY A 46 16.11 7.37 4.72
CA GLY A 46 15.83 7.36 6.15
C GLY A 46 14.56 8.13 6.56
N ASP A 47 13.77 8.63 5.60
CA ASP A 47 12.55 9.38 5.85
C ASP A 47 11.34 8.46 5.94
N ARG A 48 11.21 7.80 7.10
CA ARG A 48 10.10 6.89 7.37
C ARG A 48 8.75 7.60 7.45
N ALA A 49 8.73 8.86 7.92
CA ALA A 49 7.50 9.64 8.04
C ALA A 49 6.90 9.95 6.66
N GLU A 50 7.73 10.33 5.69
CA GLU A 50 7.27 10.58 4.33
C GLU A 50 6.80 9.27 3.65
N ALA A 51 7.49 8.15 3.87
CA ALA A 51 7.05 6.85 3.39
C ALA A 51 5.65 6.47 3.91
N GLU A 52 5.41 6.66 5.21
CA GLU A 52 4.10 6.39 5.84
C GLU A 52 3.00 7.34 5.33
N LYS A 53 3.33 8.62 5.11
CA LYS A 53 2.40 9.60 4.55
C LYS A 53 1.99 9.25 3.11
N LEU A 54 2.92 8.82 2.27
CA LEU A 54 2.66 8.39 0.89
C LEU A 54 1.73 7.16 0.84
N MET A 55 1.93 6.21 1.75
CA MET A 55 1.15 4.96 1.80
C MET A 55 -0.19 5.09 2.52
N ARG A 56 -0.41 6.14 3.32
CA ARG A 56 -1.63 6.33 4.13
C ARG A 56 -2.93 6.22 3.32
N GLN A 57 -2.97 6.79 2.12
CA GLN A 57 -4.15 6.77 1.24
C GLN A 57 -4.50 5.38 0.70
N PHE A 58 -3.57 4.43 0.78
CA PHE A 58 -3.76 3.04 0.34
C PHE A 58 -3.91 2.07 1.51
N LYS A 59 -3.74 2.54 2.75
CA LYS A 59 -4.00 1.73 3.93
C LYS A 59 -5.52 1.51 4.02
N PRO A 60 -6.00 0.26 4.14
CA PRO A 60 -7.41 0.04 4.41
C PRO A 60 -7.79 0.78 5.70
N LEU A 61 -8.85 1.59 5.63
CA LEU A 61 -9.45 2.19 6.81
C LEU A 61 -10.19 1.08 7.53
N ILE A 62 -9.54 0.45 8.50
CA ILE A 62 -10.20 -0.48 9.40
C ILE A 62 -11.25 0.35 10.17
N SER A 63 -12.53 0.21 9.80
CA SER A 63 -13.62 0.70 10.63
C SER A 63 -13.83 -0.34 11.73
N PRO A 64 -13.56 -0.02 13.02
CA PRO A 64 -13.78 -0.98 14.07
C PRO A 64 -15.26 -1.36 14.08
N CYS A 65 -15.53 -2.66 14.02
CA CYS A 65 -16.85 -3.17 14.34
C CYS A 65 -17.17 -2.67 15.76
N GLY A 66 -18.27 -1.91 15.94
CA GLY A 66 -18.58 -1.12 17.13
C GLY A 66 -18.84 -1.89 18.44
N GLY A 67 -18.22 -3.06 18.65
CA GLY A 67 -18.36 -3.84 19.87
C GLY A 67 -17.46 -5.09 20.02
N CYS A 68 -16.62 -5.45 19.05
CA CYS A 68 -15.82 -6.70 19.14
C CYS A 68 -14.41 -6.53 19.70
N GLY A 69 -13.84 -5.32 19.72
CA GLY A 69 -12.49 -5.07 20.24
C GLY A 69 -11.33 -5.70 19.44
N GLU A 70 -11.61 -6.34 18.30
CA GLU A 70 -10.61 -6.96 17.43
C GLU A 70 -9.92 -5.90 16.55
N THR A 71 -8.59 -5.93 16.52
CA THR A 71 -7.73 -4.96 15.80
C THR A 71 -6.98 -5.57 14.62
N ASP A 72 -7.08 -6.89 14.47
CA ASP A 72 -6.52 -7.65 13.35
C ASP A 72 -7.39 -7.50 12.08
N PRO A 73 -6.87 -6.90 10.99
CA PRO A 73 -7.62 -6.69 9.75
C PRO A 73 -7.91 -7.96 8.96
N ASP A 74 -7.19 -9.07 9.24
CA ASP A 74 -7.35 -10.33 8.50
C ASP A 74 -8.42 -11.24 9.14
N LYS A 75 -8.94 -10.87 10.32
CA LYS A 75 -10.04 -11.59 10.97
C LYS A 75 -11.37 -10.92 10.66
N ARG A 76 -12.44 -11.73 10.52
CA ARG A 76 -13.82 -11.25 10.36
C ARG A 76 -14.54 -11.24 11.70
N CYS A 77 -15.31 -10.18 11.99
CA CYS A 77 -16.15 -10.15 13.19
C CYS A 77 -17.28 -11.20 13.09
N ILE A 78 -17.26 -12.19 13.99
CA ILE A 78 -18.27 -13.27 14.08
C ILE A 78 -19.69 -12.73 14.31
N GLY A 79 -19.84 -11.60 15.01
CA GLY A 79 -21.14 -11.08 15.43
C GLY A 79 -21.93 -10.31 14.36
N CYS A 80 -21.26 -9.74 13.35
CA CYS A 80 -21.93 -8.86 12.39
C CYS A 80 -21.68 -9.18 10.92
N LEU A 81 -20.83 -10.16 10.57
CA LEU A 81 -20.67 -10.69 9.21
C LEU A 81 -20.24 -9.69 8.11
N HIS A 82 -19.84 -8.45 8.44
CA HIS A 82 -19.26 -7.51 7.48
C HIS A 82 -17.74 -7.49 7.52
N ASP A 83 -17.14 -7.20 6.36
CA ASP A 83 -15.71 -7.03 6.19
C ASP A 83 -15.24 -5.72 6.83
N PHE A 84 -13.97 -5.66 7.22
CA PHE A 84 -13.33 -4.45 7.76
C PHE A 84 -12.94 -3.45 6.64
N GLY A 85 -13.79 -3.32 5.61
CA GLY A 85 -13.57 -2.52 4.40
C GLY A 85 -14.77 -1.74 3.96
#